data_AF-A0A442GBR8-F1
#
_entry.id   AF-A0A442GBR8-F1
#
_cell.length_a   1.000
_cell.length_b   1.000
_cell.length_c   1.000
_cell.angle_alpha   90.00
_cell.angle_beta   90.00
_cell.angle_gamma   90.00
#
_symmetry.space_group_name_H-M   'P 1'
#
loop_
_entity.id
_entity.type
_entity.pdbx_description
1 polymer ?
#
loop_
_entity_poly.entity_id
_entity_poly.type
_entity_poly.pdbx_seq_one_letter_code
_entity_poly.pdbx_strand_id
1 'polypeptide(L)'
;MYDPVKRWGALVGEVKSTGRLAMTLGGLGLVAGALMIAGSRHWLPTTLPSFPPPPEAGEAQPAPHGPVHDARPGQPARRIAEDLIAPPPLDVAGIERIEARPPLGELGLASPPKTPMPKDWRETLLYRPVAISSAVFEAMGRRVIVSGAVDIGPARTCSFDDAIWPCGQRARAAFNAWLRGRALKCVLPPDGDRFVIAASCTLGKQDVGAWLVANGWAMAAPGGTYGKAESVARGAQMGIFGPPQ
;
A
#
# COMPACT_ATOMS: atom_id res chain seq x y z
N MET A 1 7.35 -46.92 -42.77
CA MET A 1 6.64 -46.62 -44.04
C MET A 1 5.78 -45.39 -43.77
N TYR A 2 6.03 -44.17 -44.25
CA TYR A 2 6.77 -43.67 -45.41
C TYR A 2 7.36 -42.30 -45.04
N ASP A 3 8.61 -42.08 -45.43
CA ASP A 3 9.39 -40.84 -45.34
C ASP A 3 9.04 -39.93 -46.53
N PRO A 4 9.18 -38.59 -46.44
CA PRO A 4 10.15 -37.98 -47.35
C PRO A 4 10.90 -36.76 -46.77
N VAL A 5 12.14 -37.02 -46.34
CA VAL A 5 13.29 -36.12 -46.45
C VAL A 5 13.67 -35.92 -47.93
N LYS A 6 13.63 -34.68 -48.45
CA LYS A 6 14.65 -34.06 -49.34
C LYS A 6 14.09 -32.86 -50.13
N ARG A 7 14.58 -31.68 -49.78
CA ARG A 7 15.28 -30.71 -50.66
C ARG A 7 15.11 -29.35 -50.00
N TRP A 8 16.23 -28.69 -49.73
CA TRP A 8 16.57 -27.36 -50.21
C TRP A 8 17.89 -27.01 -49.53
N GLY A 9 18.98 -27.34 -50.23
CA GLY A 9 20.32 -26.92 -49.88
C GLY A 9 20.62 -25.56 -50.49
N ALA A 10 21.36 -24.77 -49.72
CA ALA A 10 22.41 -23.86 -50.13
C ALA A 10 22.07 -22.77 -51.18
N LEU A 11 21.89 -21.54 -50.67
CA LEU A 11 22.53 -20.36 -51.27
C LEU A 11 23.12 -19.53 -50.11
N VAL A 12 24.37 -19.88 -49.77
CA VAL A 12 25.25 -19.02 -48.98
C VAL A 12 25.66 -17.87 -49.91
N GLY A 13 25.06 -16.71 -49.70
CA GLY A 13 25.46 -15.46 -50.33
C GLY A 13 26.71 -14.93 -49.64
N GLU A 14 27.84 -15.06 -50.31
CA GLU A 14 29.13 -14.50 -49.94
C GLU A 14 29.07 -12.96 -50.02
N VAL A 15 28.97 -12.29 -48.86
CA VAL A 15 29.06 -10.82 -48.80
C VAL A 15 30.54 -10.43 -48.74
N LYS A 16 31.02 -10.02 -49.91
CA LYS A 16 32.35 -9.49 -50.16
C LYS A 16 32.56 -8.21 -49.35
N SER A 17 33.49 -8.26 -48.40
CA SER A 17 34.03 -7.12 -47.67
C SER A 17 34.86 -6.26 -48.62
N THR A 18 34.36 -5.08 -48.96
CA THR A 18 35.12 -4.05 -49.68
C THR A 18 34.76 -2.67 -49.16
N GLY A 19 35.78 -1.89 -48.81
CA GLY A 19 35.73 -0.44 -48.94
C GLY A 19 35.54 0.34 -47.66
N ARG A 20 36.66 0.58 -46.97
CA ARG A 20 36.89 1.75 -46.11
C ARG A 20 36.41 3.02 -46.83
N LEU A 21 35.42 3.75 -46.30
CA LEU A 21 35.20 5.21 -46.45
C LEU A 21 33.78 5.58 -45.96
N ALA A 22 33.56 5.56 -44.64
CA ALA A 22 32.37 6.19 -44.04
C ALA A 22 32.59 6.47 -42.54
N MET A 23 33.63 7.21 -42.18
CA MET A 23 33.89 7.60 -40.77
C MET A 23 34.13 9.11 -40.58
N THR A 24 33.57 9.97 -41.43
CA THR A 24 33.75 11.43 -41.27
C THR A 24 32.45 12.25 -41.24
N LEU A 25 31.26 11.63 -41.29
CA LEU A 25 29.98 12.36 -41.18
C LEU A 25 29.23 12.15 -39.84
N GLY A 26 29.61 11.16 -39.02
CA GLY A 26 28.99 10.92 -37.71
C GLY A 26 29.44 11.90 -36.60
N GLY A 27 30.62 12.51 -36.75
CA GLY A 27 31.19 13.43 -35.74
C GLY A 27 30.51 14.80 -35.72
N LEU A 28 30.12 15.33 -36.87
CA LEU A 28 29.55 16.68 -36.96
C LEU A 28 28.12 16.76 -36.37
N GLY A 29 27.33 15.69 -36.51
CA GLY A 29 25.98 15.63 -35.96
C GLY A 29 25.95 15.60 -34.43
N LEU A 30 26.91 14.92 -33.80
CA LEU A 30 27.03 14.87 -32.34
C LEU A 30 27.51 16.21 -31.74
N VAL A 31 28.40 16.93 -32.42
CA VAL A 31 28.86 18.25 -31.98
C VAL A 31 27.75 19.31 -32.11
N ALA A 32 26.99 19.29 -33.21
CA ALA A 32 25.83 20.17 -33.37
C ALA A 32 24.72 19.89 -32.34
N GLY A 33 24.46 18.61 -32.03
CA GLY A 33 23.52 18.21 -30.97
C GLY A 33 23.95 18.66 -29.57
N ALA A 34 25.24 18.54 -29.24
CA ALA A 34 25.78 18.98 -27.94
C ALA A 34 25.73 20.51 -27.77
N LEU A 35 25.96 21.29 -28.83
CA LEU A 35 25.85 22.75 -28.81
C LEU A 35 24.40 23.24 -28.61
N MET A 36 23.41 22.54 -29.16
CA MET A 36 21.99 22.87 -28.92
C MET A 36 21.52 22.52 -27.49
N ILE A 37 22.08 21.46 -26.88
CA ILE A 37 21.79 21.10 -25.47
C ILE A 37 22.50 22.07 -24.49
N ALA A 38 23.70 22.56 -24.82
CA ALA A 38 24.38 23.58 -24.01
C ALA A 38 23.72 24.96 -24.14
N GLY A 39 23.16 25.27 -25.32
CA GLY A 39 22.39 26.48 -25.59
C GLY A 39 20.98 26.50 -24.99
N SER A 40 20.41 25.42 -24.47
CA SER A 40 19.08 25.55 -23.82
C SER A 40 19.17 26.10 -22.39
N ARG A 41 20.36 26.09 -21.77
CA ARG A 41 20.58 26.54 -20.38
C ARG A 41 20.35 28.02 -20.11
N HIS A 42 20.42 28.88 -21.13
CA HIS A 42 20.17 30.33 -20.97
C HIS A 42 18.71 30.71 -21.19
N TRP A 43 17.85 29.76 -21.59
CA TRP A 43 16.40 29.95 -21.76
C TRP A 43 15.56 29.34 -20.62
N LEU A 44 16.20 28.67 -19.65
CA LEU A 44 15.51 28.24 -18.44
C LEU A 44 15.46 29.42 -17.44
N PRO A 45 14.28 29.88 -17.02
CA PRO A 45 14.19 30.83 -15.92
C PRO A 45 14.79 30.18 -14.66
N THR A 46 15.85 30.77 -14.11
CA THR A 46 16.53 30.28 -12.89
C THR A 46 15.73 30.52 -11.61
N THR A 47 14.53 31.09 -11.72
CA THR A 47 13.64 31.36 -10.59
C THR A 47 12.48 30.37 -10.62
N LEU A 48 12.64 29.28 -9.88
CA LEU A 48 11.47 28.56 -9.37
C LEU A 48 10.68 29.54 -8.49
N PRO A 49 9.35 29.66 -8.66
CA PRO A 49 8.55 30.37 -7.67
C PRO A 49 8.78 29.70 -6.31
N SER A 50 9.32 30.46 -5.37
CA SER A 50 9.39 30.04 -3.98
C SER A 50 7.97 29.94 -3.47
N PHE A 51 7.41 28.73 -3.52
CA PHE A 51 6.26 28.43 -2.69
C PHE A 51 6.72 28.61 -1.24
N PRO A 52 6.00 29.41 -0.43
CA PRO A 52 6.24 29.39 1.00
C PRO A 52 6.20 27.94 1.46
N PRO A 53 7.06 27.53 2.41
CA PRO A 53 6.96 26.19 2.97
C PRO A 53 5.51 25.97 3.38
N PRO A 54 4.91 24.80 3.08
CA PRO A 54 3.65 24.46 3.72
C PRO A 54 3.87 24.69 5.22
N PRO A 55 2.91 25.33 5.92
CA PRO A 55 3.02 25.44 7.36
C PRO A 55 3.37 24.05 7.86
N GLU A 56 4.40 23.97 8.72
CA GLU A 56 4.82 22.70 9.29
C GLU A 56 3.55 21.93 9.61
N ALA A 57 3.40 20.77 8.97
CA ALA A 57 2.46 19.79 9.45
C ALA A 57 3.06 19.32 10.77
N GLY A 58 2.93 20.17 11.80
CA GLY A 58 2.91 19.72 13.17
C GLY A 58 1.99 18.52 13.17
N GLU A 59 2.42 17.46 13.86
CA GLU A 59 1.64 16.25 14.06
C GLU A 59 0.17 16.62 13.98
N ALA A 60 -0.54 16.07 12.99
CA ALA A 60 -1.97 16.26 12.89
C ALA A 60 -2.52 15.81 14.22
N GLN A 61 -2.69 16.78 15.11
CA GLN A 61 -3.14 16.57 16.45
C GLN A 61 -4.45 15.85 16.24
N PRO A 62 -4.65 14.66 16.85
CA PRO A 62 -5.90 13.94 16.73
C PRO A 62 -6.98 14.99 16.86
N ALA A 63 -7.80 15.14 15.80
CA ALA A 63 -8.82 16.19 15.76
C ALA A 63 -9.40 16.22 17.16
N PRO A 64 -9.33 17.37 17.88
CA PRO A 64 -9.72 17.39 19.27
C PRO A 64 -11.06 16.67 19.28
N HIS A 65 -11.15 15.60 20.06
CA HIS A 65 -12.43 14.95 20.31
C HIS A 65 -13.22 16.05 20.99
N GLY A 66 -13.84 16.89 20.17
CA GLY A 66 -14.71 17.93 20.61
C GLY A 66 -15.69 17.17 21.45
N PRO A 67 -15.89 17.57 22.72
CA PRO A 67 -16.94 16.98 23.52
C PRO A 67 -18.16 16.86 22.60
N VAL A 68 -18.63 15.62 22.41
CA VAL A 68 -19.94 15.40 21.81
C VAL A 68 -20.89 16.01 22.82
N HIS A 69 -21.09 17.31 22.70
CA HIS A 69 -22.07 18.03 23.46
C HIS A 69 -23.38 17.50 22.92
N ASP A 70 -24.07 16.71 23.74
CA ASP A 70 -25.49 16.53 23.53
C ASP A 70 -26.09 17.94 23.55
N ALA A 71 -26.41 18.48 22.38
CA ALA A 71 -26.97 19.82 22.23
C ALA A 71 -28.41 19.89 22.79
N ARG A 72 -28.94 18.75 23.24
CA ARG A 72 -30.17 18.69 24.00
C ARG A 72 -29.95 19.36 25.35
N PRO A 73 -30.84 20.27 25.78
CA PRO A 73 -30.88 20.70 27.16
C PRO A 73 -30.88 19.46 28.05
N GLY A 74 -29.85 19.31 28.88
CA GLY A 74 -29.73 18.18 29.79
C GLY A 74 -31.00 18.12 30.62
N GLN A 75 -31.83 17.10 30.40
CA GLN A 75 -33.00 16.92 31.24
C GLN A 75 -32.50 16.61 32.65
N PRO A 76 -33.06 17.26 33.68
CA PRO A 76 -32.65 16.99 35.06
C PRO A 76 -32.81 15.50 35.31
N ALA A 77 -31.77 14.88 35.88
CA ALA A 77 -31.79 13.48 36.24
C ALA A 77 -33.03 13.20 37.10
N ARG A 78 -33.81 12.16 36.74
CA ARG A 78 -34.98 11.78 37.52
C ARG A 78 -34.53 11.37 38.91
N ARG A 79 -34.95 12.12 39.92
CA ARG A 79 -34.66 11.79 41.31
C ARG A 79 -35.59 10.67 41.78
N ILE A 80 -35.01 9.63 42.37
CA ILE A 80 -35.72 8.44 42.83
C ILE A 80 -35.79 8.49 44.35
N ALA A 81 -37.01 8.45 44.91
CA ALA A 81 -37.28 8.46 46.35
C ALA A 81 -36.78 9.73 47.09
N GLU A 82 -37.15 10.91 46.57
CA GLU A 82 -36.83 12.23 47.15
C GLU A 82 -37.28 12.40 48.61
N ASP A 83 -38.31 11.64 49.00
CA ASP A 83 -38.95 11.65 50.32
C ASP A 83 -38.26 10.75 51.35
N LEU A 84 -37.40 9.83 50.90
CA LEU A 84 -36.71 8.85 51.77
C LEU A 84 -35.20 9.09 51.86
N ILE A 85 -34.60 9.74 50.85
CA ILE A 85 -33.16 9.97 50.77
C ILE A 85 -32.92 11.40 50.31
N ALA A 86 -32.46 12.26 51.23
CA ALA A 86 -32.05 13.61 50.88
C ALA A 86 -30.76 13.56 50.04
N PRO A 87 -30.76 14.03 48.78
CA PRO A 87 -29.54 14.10 48.00
C PRO A 87 -28.58 15.11 48.66
N PRO A 88 -27.28 14.79 48.79
CA PRO A 88 -26.31 15.72 49.35
C PRO A 88 -26.25 17.00 48.51
N PRO A 89 -26.03 18.18 49.12
CA PRO A 89 -25.87 19.41 48.38
C PRO A 89 -24.64 19.28 47.47
N LEU A 90 -24.85 19.36 46.15
CA LEU A 90 -23.77 19.34 45.17
C LEU A 90 -23.43 20.79 44.79
N ASP A 91 -22.26 21.26 45.21
CA ASP A 91 -21.71 22.51 44.70
C ASP A 91 -21.08 22.28 43.33
N VAL A 92 -21.74 22.77 42.29
CA VAL A 92 -21.31 22.62 40.89
C VAL A 92 -19.95 23.28 40.64
N ALA A 93 -19.59 24.30 41.43
CA ALA A 93 -18.29 24.96 41.34
C ALA A 93 -17.14 24.10 41.88
N GLY A 94 -17.43 23.07 42.68
CA GLY A 94 -16.46 22.12 43.23
C GLY A 94 -16.33 20.81 42.45
N ILE A 95 -17.03 20.65 41.32
CA ILE A 95 -16.98 19.43 40.51
C ILE A 95 -15.98 19.60 39.37
N GLU A 96 -14.83 18.95 39.50
CA GLU A 96 -13.82 18.88 38.45
C GLU A 96 -14.03 17.66 37.56
N ARG A 97 -13.92 17.84 36.25
CA ARG A 97 -13.94 16.72 35.30
C ARG A 97 -12.61 15.99 35.36
N ILE A 98 -12.61 14.85 36.03
CA ILE A 98 -11.47 13.93 36.05
C ILE A 98 -11.42 13.18 34.70
N GLU A 99 -10.20 12.86 34.26
CA GLU A 99 -9.97 12.01 33.09
C GLU A 99 -10.73 10.69 33.17
N ALA A 100 -11.09 10.17 31.99
CA ALA A 100 -11.87 8.94 31.89
C ALA A 100 -11.15 7.79 32.61
N ARG A 101 -11.85 7.16 33.56
CA ARG A 101 -11.31 6.02 34.29
C ARG A 101 -10.98 4.89 33.30
N PRO A 102 -9.82 4.21 33.43
CA PRO A 102 -9.54 3.03 32.65
C PRO A 102 -10.60 1.94 32.90
N PRO A 103 -10.87 1.08 31.90
CA PRO A 103 -11.88 0.02 32.02
C PRO A 103 -11.58 -0.88 33.23
N LEU A 104 -12.63 -1.34 33.90
CA LEU A 104 -12.55 -2.16 35.12
C LEU A 104 -12.04 -3.61 34.89
N GLY A 105 -11.52 -3.89 33.69
CA GLY A 105 -11.06 -5.21 33.23
C GLY A 105 -11.39 -5.45 31.75
N GLU A 106 -10.96 -6.60 31.22
CA GLU A 106 -11.14 -6.95 29.81
C GLU A 106 -12.62 -7.07 29.39
N LEU A 107 -13.51 -7.41 30.32
CA LEU A 107 -14.96 -7.52 30.09
C LEU A 107 -15.65 -6.15 29.92
N GLY A 108 -14.98 -5.06 30.31
CA GLY A 108 -15.51 -3.69 30.19
C GLY A 108 -15.24 -3.03 28.85
N LEU A 109 -14.45 -3.67 27.98
CA LEU A 109 -14.19 -3.17 26.63
C LEU A 109 -15.36 -3.56 25.73
N ALA A 110 -16.19 -2.59 25.36
CA ALA A 110 -17.15 -2.80 24.29
C ALA A 110 -16.39 -3.24 23.03
N SER A 111 -16.70 -4.44 22.53
CA SER A 111 -16.16 -4.87 21.23
C SER A 111 -16.54 -3.81 20.19
N PRO A 112 -15.58 -3.30 19.40
CA PRO A 112 -15.89 -2.38 18.33
C PRO A 112 -17.06 -2.93 17.51
N PRO A 113 -18.08 -2.11 17.19
CA PRO A 113 -19.20 -2.59 16.40
C PRO A 113 -18.66 -3.17 15.09
N LYS A 114 -19.06 -4.41 14.76
CA LYS A 114 -18.76 -4.98 13.45
C LYS A 114 -19.42 -4.09 12.41
N THR A 115 -18.64 -3.31 11.68
CA THR A 115 -19.12 -2.57 10.52
C THR A 115 -19.28 -3.57 9.37
N PRO A 116 -20.52 -3.94 8.99
CA PRO A 116 -20.71 -4.81 7.84
C PRO A 116 -20.17 -4.11 6.60
N MET A 117 -19.59 -4.89 5.68
CA MET A 117 -19.11 -4.36 4.40
C MET A 117 -20.29 -3.68 3.68
N PRO A 118 -20.13 -2.46 3.14
CA PRO A 118 -21.24 -1.75 2.50
C PRO A 118 -21.78 -2.58 1.33
N LYS A 119 -23.10 -2.68 1.22
CA LYS A 119 -23.79 -3.55 0.24
C LYS A 119 -23.48 -3.20 -1.21
N ASP A 120 -22.99 -2.00 -1.46
CA ASP A 120 -22.82 -1.45 -2.80
C ASP A 120 -21.43 -1.74 -3.39
N TRP A 121 -20.56 -2.42 -2.63
CA TRP A 121 -19.24 -2.81 -3.12
C TRP A 121 -19.37 -3.96 -4.12
N ARG A 122 -18.70 -3.81 -5.28
CA ARG A 122 -18.80 -4.76 -6.39
C ARG A 122 -17.43 -5.28 -6.80
N GLU A 123 -17.41 -6.50 -7.31
CA GLU A 123 -16.22 -7.05 -7.95
C GLU A 123 -15.88 -6.22 -9.20
N THR A 124 -14.68 -5.65 -9.20
CA THR A 124 -14.15 -4.80 -10.27
C THR A 124 -12.82 -5.36 -10.72
N LEU A 125 -12.63 -5.44 -12.04
CA LEU A 125 -11.34 -5.81 -12.61
C LEU A 125 -10.43 -4.59 -12.69
N LEU A 126 -9.29 -4.69 -12.02
CA LEU A 126 -8.20 -3.72 -12.03
C LEU A 126 -7.10 -4.20 -12.97
N TYR A 127 -7.00 -3.54 -14.12
CA TYR A 127 -6.00 -3.87 -15.15
C TYR A 127 -4.66 -3.20 -14.86
N ARG A 128 -3.58 -3.89 -15.28
CA ARG A 128 -2.19 -3.41 -15.18
C ARG A 128 -1.82 -2.94 -13.76
N PRO A 129 -2.03 -3.78 -12.73
CA PRO A 129 -1.65 -3.41 -11.37
C PRO A 129 -0.13 -3.30 -11.25
N VAL A 130 0.32 -2.26 -10.55
CA VAL A 130 1.74 -2.02 -10.23
C VAL A 130 1.87 -1.95 -8.72
N ALA A 131 2.68 -2.84 -8.14
CA ALA A 131 2.95 -2.84 -6.71
C ALA A 131 3.81 -1.62 -6.31
N ILE A 132 3.31 -0.88 -5.32
CA ILE A 132 3.95 0.27 -4.68
C ILE A 132 4.79 -0.21 -3.48
N SER A 133 4.28 -1.21 -2.76
CA SER A 133 4.94 -1.91 -1.66
C SER A 133 4.55 -3.40 -1.68
N SER A 134 4.65 -4.13 -0.58
CA SER A 134 4.39 -5.58 -0.60
C SER A 134 2.89 -5.93 -0.56
N ALA A 135 2.06 -5.07 0.03
CA ALA A 135 0.61 -5.24 0.11
C ALA A 135 -0.18 -4.05 -0.46
N VAL A 136 0.48 -3.10 -1.12
CA VAL A 136 -0.16 -1.95 -1.77
C VAL A 136 0.18 -1.91 -3.25
N PHE A 137 -0.84 -1.72 -4.09
CA PHE A 137 -0.67 -1.56 -5.53
C PHE A 137 -1.53 -0.42 -6.07
N GLU A 138 -1.17 0.04 -7.26
CA GLU A 138 -1.91 1.02 -8.01
C GLU A 138 -2.39 0.42 -9.33
N ALA A 139 -3.64 0.68 -9.69
CA ALA A 139 -4.22 0.26 -10.95
C ALA A 139 -5.32 1.24 -11.36
N MET A 140 -5.34 1.64 -12.64
CA MET A 140 -6.39 2.51 -13.19
C MET A 140 -6.62 3.79 -12.35
N GLY A 141 -5.55 4.39 -11.84
CA GLY A 141 -5.61 5.61 -11.01
C GLY A 141 -6.11 5.40 -9.58
N ARG A 142 -6.29 4.15 -9.14
CA ARG A 142 -6.71 3.80 -7.77
C ARG A 142 -5.55 3.16 -7.02
N ARG A 143 -5.35 3.58 -5.77
CA ARG A 143 -4.42 2.93 -4.84
C ARG A 143 -5.17 1.98 -3.92
N VAL A 144 -4.77 0.72 -3.91
CA VAL A 144 -5.45 -0.35 -3.18
C VAL A 144 -4.49 -1.04 -2.21
N ILE A 145 -4.90 -1.16 -0.96
CA ILE A 145 -4.27 -1.98 0.07
C ILE A 145 -4.96 -3.34 0.06
N VAL A 146 -4.19 -4.42 0.04
CA VAL A 146 -4.72 -5.79 0.13
C VAL A 146 -5.24 -6.04 1.54
N SER A 147 -6.55 -6.24 1.68
CA SER A 147 -7.19 -6.44 2.98
C SER A 147 -6.65 -7.67 3.71
N GLY A 148 -6.34 -7.53 5.00
CA GLY A 148 -5.90 -8.63 5.86
C GLY A 148 -4.40 -8.95 5.76
N ALA A 149 -3.67 -8.35 4.81
CA ALA A 149 -2.22 -8.43 4.71
C ALA A 149 -1.61 -7.11 5.21
N VAL A 150 -0.69 -7.20 6.17
CA VAL A 150 0.07 -6.07 6.71
C VAL A 150 1.29 -5.84 5.82
N ASP A 151 1.36 -4.61 5.30
CA ASP A 151 2.37 -4.19 4.35
C ASP A 151 3.79 -4.19 4.92
N ILE A 152 4.76 -4.55 4.07
CA ILE A 152 6.18 -4.32 4.28
C ILE A 152 6.58 -3.13 3.41
N GLY A 153 6.72 -1.98 4.06
CA GLY A 153 7.06 -0.74 3.37
C GLY A 153 8.38 -0.86 2.57
N PRO A 154 8.51 -0.18 1.42
CA PRO A 154 9.63 -0.39 0.48
C PRO A 154 10.99 -0.04 1.07
N ALA A 155 11.04 0.86 2.06
CA ALA A 155 12.27 1.24 2.77
C ALA A 155 12.62 0.32 3.95
N ARG A 156 11.76 -0.67 4.27
CA ARG A 156 11.98 -1.60 5.37
C ARG A 156 13.22 -2.46 5.11
N THR A 157 14.09 -2.54 6.11
CA THR A 157 15.16 -3.54 6.20
C THR A 157 14.78 -4.63 7.18
N CYS A 158 15.28 -5.83 6.94
CA CYS A 158 15.13 -6.99 7.81
C CYS A 158 16.51 -7.52 8.15
N SER A 159 16.64 -8.14 9.32
CA SER A 159 17.82 -8.87 9.75
C SER A 159 17.47 -10.35 9.86
N PHE A 160 18.32 -11.20 9.30
CA PHE A 160 18.26 -12.64 9.50
C PHE A 160 19.69 -13.11 9.79
N ASP A 161 19.87 -13.75 10.95
CA ASP A 161 21.18 -13.93 11.58
C ASP A 161 21.94 -12.59 11.61
N ASP A 162 23.16 -12.55 11.08
CA ASP A 162 24.01 -11.35 11.02
C ASP A 162 23.84 -10.54 9.73
N ALA A 163 22.91 -10.93 8.85
CA ALA A 163 22.71 -10.28 7.55
C ALA A 163 21.53 -9.29 7.58
N ILE A 164 21.82 -8.01 7.32
CA ILE A 164 20.81 -6.97 7.12
C ILE A 164 20.57 -6.78 5.62
N TRP A 165 19.32 -6.76 5.19
CA TRP A 165 18.95 -6.68 3.78
C TRP A 165 17.67 -5.88 3.51
N PRO A 166 17.50 -5.30 2.30
CA PRO A 166 16.35 -4.46 1.95
C PRO A 166 15.11 -5.29 1.63
N CYS A 167 14.52 -5.92 2.66
CA CYS A 167 13.39 -6.82 2.51
C CYS A 167 12.14 -6.15 1.92
N GLY A 168 11.90 -4.87 2.18
CA GLY A 168 10.79 -4.12 1.60
C GLY A 168 10.88 -4.02 0.07
N GLN A 169 12.06 -3.73 -0.46
CA GLN A 169 12.28 -3.66 -1.91
C GLN A 169 12.09 -5.02 -2.57
N ARG A 170 12.58 -6.09 -1.94
CA ARG A 170 12.42 -7.46 -2.43
C ARG A 170 10.97 -7.94 -2.36
N ALA A 171 10.25 -7.63 -1.29
CA ALA A 171 8.83 -7.95 -1.16
C ALA A 171 7.98 -7.25 -2.23
N ARG A 172 8.24 -5.95 -2.48
CA ARG A 172 7.62 -5.22 -3.61
C ARG A 172 7.95 -5.85 -4.96
N ALA A 173 9.21 -6.24 -5.18
CA ALA A 173 9.65 -6.87 -6.42
C ALA A 173 8.97 -8.23 -6.62
N ALA A 174 8.86 -9.04 -5.57
CA ALA A 174 8.16 -10.32 -5.59
C ALA A 174 6.67 -10.14 -5.89
N PHE A 175 6.00 -9.14 -5.29
CA PHE A 175 4.61 -8.86 -5.59
C PHE A 175 4.42 -8.41 -7.05
N ASN A 176 5.25 -7.49 -7.54
CA ASN A 176 5.25 -7.09 -8.96
C ASN A 176 5.48 -8.28 -9.91
N ALA A 177 6.47 -9.12 -9.60
CA ALA A 177 6.80 -10.30 -10.37
C ALA A 177 5.70 -11.37 -10.31
N TRP A 178 4.92 -11.43 -9.24
CA TRP A 178 3.75 -12.30 -9.18
C TRP A 178 2.59 -11.74 -10.00
N LEU A 179 2.32 -10.44 -9.96
CA LEU A 179 1.25 -9.82 -10.75
C LEU A 179 1.42 -10.07 -12.26
N ARG A 180 2.65 -9.99 -12.80
CA ARG A 180 3.00 -10.22 -14.22
C ARG A 180 2.07 -9.49 -15.21
N GLY A 181 1.59 -8.29 -14.86
CA GLY A 181 0.67 -7.51 -15.69
C GLY A 181 -0.75 -8.10 -15.84
N ARG A 182 -1.10 -9.15 -15.07
CA ARG A 182 -2.45 -9.72 -15.05
C ARG A 182 -3.40 -8.84 -14.26
N ALA A 183 -4.69 -8.88 -14.61
CA ALA A 183 -5.72 -8.14 -13.91
C ALA A 183 -6.08 -8.78 -12.56
N LEU A 184 -6.30 -7.95 -11.55
CA LEU A 184 -6.84 -8.37 -10.26
C LEU A 184 -8.35 -8.13 -10.24
N LYS A 185 -9.10 -9.06 -9.65
CA LYS A 185 -10.51 -8.90 -9.34
C LYS A 185 -10.64 -8.50 -7.87
N CYS A 186 -11.02 -7.26 -7.61
CA CYS A 186 -11.11 -6.68 -6.27
C CYS A 186 -12.54 -6.25 -5.94
N VAL A 187 -12.93 -6.34 -4.68
CA VAL A 187 -14.22 -5.83 -4.21
C VAL A 187 -14.06 -4.37 -3.80
N LEU A 188 -14.62 -3.44 -4.57
CA LEU A 188 -14.41 -2.00 -4.43
C LEU A 188 -15.74 -1.23 -4.33
N PRO A 189 -15.74 -0.05 -3.69
CA PRO A 189 -16.88 0.87 -3.75
C PRO A 189 -17.14 1.36 -5.19
N PRO A 190 -18.40 1.72 -5.52
CA PRO A 190 -18.79 2.16 -6.84
C PRO A 190 -18.16 3.51 -7.23
N ASP A 191 -18.07 4.44 -6.28
CA ASP A 191 -17.40 5.71 -6.45
C ASP A 191 -15.92 5.53 -6.13
N GLY A 192 -15.12 5.53 -7.19
CA GLY A 192 -13.66 5.44 -7.13
C GLY A 192 -13.08 6.74 -6.62
N ASP A 193 -13.32 7.01 -5.35
CA ASP A 193 -12.70 8.14 -4.69
C ASP A 193 -11.18 7.99 -4.74
N ARG A 194 -10.44 9.10 -4.84
CA ARG A 194 -8.98 9.07 -5.04
C ARG A 194 -8.19 8.64 -3.80
N PHE A 195 -8.91 8.17 -2.78
CA PHE A 195 -8.36 7.71 -1.52
C PHE A 195 -7.83 6.28 -1.61
N VAL A 196 -6.98 5.94 -0.65
CA VAL A 196 -6.44 4.60 -0.52
C VAL A 196 -7.51 3.69 0.06
N ILE A 197 -7.85 2.60 -0.65
CA ILE A 197 -8.93 1.68 -0.26
C ILE A 197 -8.33 0.34 0.14
N ALA A 198 -8.74 -0.20 1.28
CA ALA A 198 -8.45 -1.58 1.65
C ALA A 198 -9.51 -2.52 1.02
N ALA A 199 -9.08 -3.49 0.22
CA ALA A 199 -9.97 -4.37 -0.51
C ALA A 199 -9.45 -5.82 -0.59
N SER A 200 -10.38 -6.76 -0.59
CA SER A 200 -10.08 -8.16 -0.91
C SER A 200 -9.93 -8.31 -2.42
N CYS A 201 -8.82 -8.91 -2.84
CA CYS A 201 -8.44 -9.03 -4.24
C CYS A 201 -8.04 -10.46 -4.57
N THR A 202 -8.38 -10.90 -5.77
CA THR A 202 -8.04 -12.22 -6.29
C THR A 202 -7.36 -12.10 -7.65
N LEU A 203 -6.43 -13.01 -7.91
CA LEU A 203 -5.82 -13.22 -9.20
C LEU A 203 -6.28 -14.59 -9.73
N GLY A 204 -7.24 -14.60 -10.65
CA GLY A 204 -7.87 -15.84 -11.08
C GLY A 204 -8.60 -16.50 -9.91
N LYS A 205 -8.08 -17.63 -9.41
CA LYS A 205 -8.61 -18.35 -8.25
C LYS A 205 -7.78 -18.17 -6.97
N GLN A 206 -6.67 -17.44 -7.04
CA GLN A 206 -5.76 -17.25 -5.91
C GLN A 206 -6.07 -15.94 -5.19
N ASP A 207 -6.26 -16.01 -3.87
CA ASP A 207 -6.37 -14.83 -3.03
C ASP A 207 -5.00 -14.14 -2.90
N VAL A 208 -4.97 -12.82 -3.12
CA VAL A 208 -3.74 -12.04 -3.14
C VAL A 208 -3.13 -11.97 -1.74
N GLY A 209 -3.94 -11.73 -0.71
CA GLY A 209 -3.48 -11.61 0.68
C GLY A 209 -2.93 -12.93 1.20
N ALA A 210 -3.63 -14.03 0.92
CA ALA A 210 -3.18 -15.37 1.25
C ALA A 210 -1.85 -15.71 0.56
N TRP A 211 -1.70 -15.38 -0.73
CA TRP A 211 -0.43 -15.60 -1.43
C TRP A 211 0.71 -14.80 -0.81
N LEU A 212 0.49 -13.50 -0.55
CA LEU A 212 1.52 -12.62 0.04
C LEU A 212 1.99 -13.15 1.40
N VAL A 213 1.06 -13.50 2.28
CA VAL A 213 1.37 -13.96 3.63
C VAL A 213 1.99 -15.36 3.60
N ALA A 214 1.44 -16.29 2.82
CA ALA A 214 1.98 -17.65 2.69
C ALA A 214 3.40 -17.67 2.09
N ASN A 215 3.75 -16.67 1.28
CA ASN A 215 5.09 -16.54 0.71
C ASN A 215 6.05 -15.70 1.56
N GLY A 216 5.59 -15.18 2.71
CA GLY A 216 6.40 -14.36 3.60
C GLY A 216 6.69 -12.96 3.04
N TRP A 217 5.88 -12.43 2.11
CA TRP A 217 6.03 -11.07 1.59
C TRP A 217 5.14 -10.05 2.31
N ALA A 218 4.24 -10.50 3.18
CA ALA A 218 3.44 -9.69 4.09
C ALA A 218 3.22 -10.42 5.41
N MET A 219 2.87 -9.69 6.48
CA MET A 219 2.41 -10.29 7.74
C MET A 219 0.88 -10.40 7.75
N ALA A 220 0.30 -11.30 8.54
CA ALA A 220 -1.16 -11.34 8.68
C ALA A 220 -1.63 -10.20 9.61
N ALA A 221 -2.78 -9.61 9.28
CA ALA A 221 -3.44 -8.71 10.23
C ALA A 221 -3.85 -9.49 11.50
N PRO A 222 -3.68 -8.93 12.71
CA PRO A 222 -4.07 -9.59 13.95
C PRO A 222 -5.55 -9.99 13.93
N GLY A 223 -5.86 -11.23 14.31
CA GLY A 223 -7.23 -11.75 14.28
C GLY A 223 -7.81 -11.97 12.86
N GLY A 224 -6.99 -11.81 11.81
CA GLY A 224 -7.37 -12.03 10.43
C GLY A 224 -7.34 -13.50 9.99
N THR A 225 -7.76 -13.76 8.76
CA THR A 225 -7.86 -15.10 8.17
C THR A 225 -6.51 -15.73 7.81
N TYR A 226 -5.45 -14.95 7.67
CA TYR A 226 -4.15 -15.42 7.17
C TYR A 226 -3.16 -15.86 8.26
N GLY A 227 -3.54 -15.87 9.55
CA GLY A 227 -2.63 -16.21 10.65
C GLY A 227 -1.96 -17.58 10.49
N LYS A 228 -2.71 -18.60 10.04
CA LYS A 228 -2.14 -19.93 9.76
C LYS A 228 -1.10 -19.90 8.63
N ALA A 229 -1.35 -19.13 7.57
CA ALA A 229 -0.43 -18.98 6.45
C ALA A 229 0.88 -18.30 6.90
N GLU A 230 0.79 -17.31 7.77
CA GLU A 230 1.97 -16.65 8.32
C GLU A 230 2.80 -17.60 9.19
N SER A 231 2.15 -18.40 10.05
CA SER A 231 2.85 -19.40 10.87
C SER A 231 3.64 -20.39 10.01
N VAL A 232 3.08 -20.83 8.89
CA VAL A 232 3.77 -21.68 7.91
C VAL A 232 4.95 -20.95 7.27
N ALA A 233 4.77 -19.71 6.82
CA ALA A 233 5.83 -18.91 6.20
C ALA A 233 7.00 -18.65 7.17
N ARG A 234 6.71 -18.41 8.46
CA ARG A 234 7.72 -18.25 9.51
C ARG A 234 8.47 -19.55 9.77
N GLY A 235 7.75 -20.67 9.94
CA GLY A 235 8.36 -21.99 10.17
C GLY A 235 9.22 -22.46 9.00
N ALA A 236 8.84 -22.09 7.77
CA ALA A 236 9.58 -22.40 6.55
C ALA A 236 10.62 -21.33 6.17
N GLN A 237 10.84 -20.30 6.99
CA GLN A 237 11.80 -19.22 6.73
C GLN A 237 11.64 -18.61 5.33
N MET A 238 10.41 -18.25 4.98
CA MET A 238 10.07 -17.72 3.66
C MET A 238 10.06 -16.20 3.64
N GLY A 239 10.43 -15.62 2.49
CA GLY A 239 10.37 -14.19 2.23
C GLY A 239 11.13 -13.38 3.29
N ILE A 240 10.44 -12.48 3.96
CA ILE A 240 11.02 -11.63 5.02
C ILE A 240 11.41 -12.38 6.28
N PHE A 241 10.90 -13.60 6.49
CA PHE A 241 11.19 -14.42 7.67
C PHE A 241 12.40 -15.33 7.49
N GLY A 242 13.01 -15.30 6.31
CA GLY A 242 14.13 -16.15 5.95
C GLY A 242 15.42 -15.40 5.66
N PRO A 243 16.44 -16.14 5.19
CA PRO A 243 17.69 -15.56 4.77
C PRO A 243 17.49 -14.61 3.58
N PRO A 244 18.38 -13.62 3.40
CA PRO A 244 18.31 -12.72 2.25
C PRO A 244 18.32 -13.50 0.92
N GLN A 245 17.24 -13.45 0.15
CA GLN A 245 17.14 -14.01 -1.21
C GLN A 245 17.34 -12.99 -2.34
#